data_AF-A0A7Y1UYR1-F1
#
_entry.id   AF-A0A7Y1UYR1-F1
#
_cell.length_a   1.000
_cell.length_b   1.000
_cell.length_c   1.000
_cell.angle_alpha   90.00
_cell.angle_beta   90.00
_cell.angle_gamma   90.00
#
_symmetry.space_group_name_H-M   'P 1'
#
loop_
_entity.id
_entity.type
_entity.pdbx_description
1 polymer ?
#
loop_
_entity_poly.entity_id
_entity_poly.type
_entity_poly.pdbx_seq_one_letter_code
_entity_poly.pdbx_strand_id
1 'polypeptide(L)' 'MTPSDFVRLLLDPIRLAVAGDAVTGSNDVDALATRLGIDAREVAEARGKLMAAGLLDGDGINRDALRAIARALPQDPPPS' A
#
# COMPACT_ATOMS: atom_id res chain seq x y z
N MET A 1 11.41 -6.55 -0.86
CA MET A 1 10.28 -6.63 -1.80
C MET A 1 10.78 -6.20 -3.19
N THR A 2 10.56 -7.00 -4.23
CA THR A 2 10.89 -6.61 -5.62
C THR A 2 9.78 -5.74 -6.22
N PRO A 3 10.01 -5.03 -7.35
CA PRO A 3 8.93 -4.30 -8.03
C PRO A 3 7.74 -5.19 -8.44
N SER A 4 8.02 -6.41 -8.90
CA SER A 4 6.97 -7.37 -9.26
C SER A 4 6.16 -7.82 -8.04
N ASP A 5 6.80 -8.01 -6.88
CA ASP A 5 6.10 -8.35 -5.64
C ASP A 5 5.21 -7.20 -5.17
N PHE A 6 5.70 -5.97 -5.29
CA PHE A 6 4.95 -4.76 -4.97
C PHE A 6 3.70 -4.63 -5.82
N VAL A 7 3.81 -4.81 -7.14
CA VAL A 7 2.65 -4.79 -8.04
C VAL A 7 1.67 -5.90 -7.66
N ARG A 8 2.13 -7.14 -7.49
CA ARG A 8 1.25 -8.26 -7.07
C ARG A 8 0.53 -8.01 -5.76
N LEU A 9 1.20 -7.37 -4.81
CA LEU A 9 0.61 -6.98 -3.53
C LEU A 9 -0.55 -5.98 -3.74
N LEU A 10 -0.37 -4.99 -4.62
CA LEU A 10 -1.36 -3.95 -4.89
C LEU A 10 -2.40 -4.29 -5.97
N LEU A 11 -2.29 -5.44 -6.65
CA LEU A 11 -3.33 -5.91 -7.58
C LEU A 11 -4.64 -6.33 -6.88
N ASP A 12 -4.59 -6.54 -5.56
CA ASP A 12 -5.79 -6.75 -4.76
C ASP A 12 -6.46 -5.39 -4.46
N PRO A 13 -7.76 -5.23 -4.76
CA PRO A 13 -8.44 -3.94 -4.67
C PRO A 13 -8.53 -3.42 -3.22
N ILE A 14 -8.67 -4.30 -2.23
CA ILE A 14 -8.75 -3.91 -0.82
C ILE A 14 -7.37 -3.44 -0.35
N ARG A 15 -6.30 -4.18 -0.69
CA ARG A 15 -4.93 -3.75 -0.39
C ARG A 15 -4.57 -2.43 -1.07
N LEU A 16 -5.01 -2.22 -2.31
CA LEU A 16 -4.82 -0.94 -3.00
C LEU A 16 -5.54 0.21 -2.27
N ALA A 17 -6.78 -0.02 -1.84
CA ALA A 17 -7.56 0.99 -1.13
C ALA A 17 -6.93 1.34 0.23
N VAL A 18 -6.47 0.34 1.00
CA VAL A 18 -5.76 0.55 2.27
C VAL A 18 -4.45 1.31 2.05
N ALA A 19 -3.67 0.95 1.03
CA ALA A 19 -2.45 1.67 0.71
C ALA A 19 -2.74 3.13 0.32
N GLY A 20 -3.79 3.39 -0.45
CA GLY A 20 -4.23 4.75 -0.80
C GLY A 20 -4.66 5.56 0.43
N ASP A 21 -5.44 4.97 1.33
CA ASP A 21 -5.88 5.63 2.57
C ASP A 21 -4.68 6.04 3.44
N ALA A 22 -3.72 5.12 3.61
CA ALA A 22 -2.49 5.36 4.37
C ALA A 22 -1.57 6.43 3.74
N VAL A 23 -1.64 6.68 2.43
CA VAL A 23 -0.93 7.82 1.79
C VAL A 23 -1.56 9.16 2.20
N THR A 24 -2.87 9.20 2.41
CA THR A 24 -3.60 10.40 2.81
C THR A 24 -3.52 10.70 4.32
N GLY A 25 -2.88 9.82 5.10
CA GLY A 25 -2.74 9.94 6.55
C GLY A 25 -3.97 9.44 7.33
N SER A 26 -4.96 8.86 6.65
CA SER A 26 -6.06 8.13 7.28
C SER A 26 -5.64 6.69 7.57
N ASN A 27 -5.98 6.19 8.75
CA ASN A 27 -5.68 4.82 9.21
C ASN A 27 -6.83 4.18 9.98
N ASP A 28 -8.01 4.77 9.84
CA ASP A 28 -9.21 4.29 10.51
C ASP A 28 -9.81 3.15 9.67
N VAL A 29 -9.61 1.92 10.16
CA VAL A 29 -10.11 0.69 9.53
C VAL A 29 -11.63 0.72 9.39
N ASP A 30 -12.34 1.19 10.41
CA ASP A 30 -13.81 1.18 10.45
C ASP A 30 -14.37 2.26 9.52
N ALA A 31 -13.75 3.44 9.49
CA ALA A 31 -14.13 4.50 8.56
C ALA A 31 -13.87 4.08 7.10
N LEU A 32 -12.73 3.44 6.83
CA LEU A 32 -12.41 2.93 5.49
C LEU A 32 -13.38 1.82 5.06
N ALA A 33 -13.67 0.88 5.95
CA ALA A 33 -14.63 -0.19 5.72
C ALA A 33 -16.02 0.35 5.39
N THR A 34 -16.49 1.32 6.20
CA THR A 34 -17.77 2.01 5.99
C THR A 34 -17.81 2.74 4.64
N ARG A 35 -16.75 3.48 4.30
CA ARG A 35 -16.65 4.24 3.05
C ARG A 35 -16.67 3.37 1.81
N LEU A 36 -16.09 2.17 1.89
CA LEU A 36 -15.97 1.23 0.78
C LEU A 36 -17.08 0.17 0.76
N GLY A 37 -17.91 0.09 1.80
CA GLY A 37 -18.95 -0.93 1.92
C GLY A 37 -18.41 -2.35 2.04
N ILE A 38 -17.26 -2.52 2.70
CA ILE A 38 -16.55 -3.80 2.88
C ILE A 38 -16.47 -4.17 4.36
N ASP A 39 -16.20 -5.44 4.66
CA ASP A 39 -16.06 -5.88 6.05
C ASP A 39 -14.77 -5.30 6.68
N ALA A 40 -14.88 -4.73 7.89
CA ALA A 40 -13.75 -4.18 8.63
C ALA A 40 -12.65 -5.23 8.89
N ARG A 41 -13.02 -6.50 9.02
CA ARG A 41 -12.09 -7.61 9.11
C ARG A 41 -11.25 -7.75 7.84
N GLU A 42 -11.86 -7.65 6.67
CA GLU A 42 -11.12 -7.74 5.39
C GLU A 42 -10.13 -6.58 5.24
N VAL A 43 -10.53 -5.38 5.66
CA VAL A 43 -9.66 -4.20 5.71
C VAL A 43 -8.49 -4.41 6.67
N ALA A 44 -8.75 -4.91 7.87
CA ALA A 44 -7.72 -5.22 8.86
C ALA A 44 -6.73 -6.30 8.36
N GLU A 45 -7.25 -7.35 7.72
CA GLU A 45 -6.42 -8.41 7.12
C GLU A 45 -5.56 -7.88 5.97
N ALA A 46 -6.13 -7.02 5.10
CA ALA A 46 -5.39 -6.34 4.04
C ALA A 46 -4.29 -5.46 4.63
N ARG A 47 -4.58 -4.66 5.65
CA ARG A 47 -3.61 -3.83 6.37
C ARG A 47 -2.48 -4.67 6.97
N GLY A 48 -2.80 -5.76 7.64
CA GLY A 48 -1.81 -6.69 8.20
C GLY A 48 -0.87 -7.27 7.14
N LYS A 49 -1.40 -7.65 5.96
CA LYS A 49 -0.58 -8.11 4.83
C LYS A 49 0.37 -7.03 4.33
N LEU A 50 -0.07 -5.77 4.26
CA LEU A 50 0.78 -4.65 3.84
C LEU A 50 1.87 -4.31 4.86
N MET A 51 1.56 -4.39 6.17
CA MET A 51 2.55 -4.25 7.24
C MET A 51 3.59 -5.37 7.18
N ALA A 52 3.16 -6.62 7.02
CA ALA A 52 4.05 -7.77 6.91
C ALA A 52 4.96 -7.69 5.67
N ALA A 53 4.49 -7.09 4.58
CA ALA A 53 5.29 -6.82 3.39
C ALA A 53 6.23 -5.61 3.53
N GLY A 54 6.15 -4.86 4.64
CA GLY A 54 6.93 -3.65 4.89
C GLY A 54 6.48 -2.43 4.09
N LEU A 55 5.30 -2.46 3.48
CA LEU A 55 4.75 -1.32 2.74
C LEU A 55 4.11 -0.29 3.69
N LEU A 56 3.62 -0.72 4.84
CA LEU A 56 3.16 0.14 5.92
C LEU A 56 4.16 0.12 7.08
N ASP A 57 4.32 1.26 7.74
CA ASP A 57 5.05 1.41 9.00
C ASP A 57 4.11 2.10 10.01
N GLY A 58 3.64 1.32 10.99
CA GLY A 58 2.59 1.75 11.91
C GLY A 58 1.34 2.24 11.16
N ASP A 59 1.06 3.54 11.30
CA ASP A 59 -0.10 4.23 10.74
C ASP A 59 0.25 5.00 9.46
N GLY A 60 1.13 4.49 8.62
CA GLY A 60 1.45 5.21 7.39
C GLY A 60 2.18 4.39 6.36
N ILE A 61 2.30 4.96 5.17
CA ILE A 61 3.12 4.38 4.11
C ILE A 61 4.60 4.43 4.50
N ASN A 62 5.29 3.32 4.31
CA ASN A 62 6.75 3.28 4.39
C ASN A 62 7.33 3.94 3.15
N ARG A 63 7.66 5.23 3.27
CA ARG A 63 8.18 6.06 2.17
C ARG A 63 9.52 5.56 1.65
N ASP A 64 10.36 4.98 2.50
CA ASP A 64 11.66 4.49 2.10
C ASP A 64 11.56 3.19 1.30
N ALA A 65 10.63 2.29 1.67
CA ALA A 65 10.29 1.13 0.86
C ALA A 65 9.78 1.53 -0.53
N LEU A 66 8.89 2.53 -0.61
CA LEU A 66 8.41 3.06 -1.89
C LEU A 66 9.54 3.66 -2.74
N ARG A 67 10.44 4.45 -2.15
CA ARG A 67 11.60 5.01 -2.86
C ARG A 67 12.53 3.92 -3.38
N ALA A 68 12.76 2.87 -2.59
CA ALA A 68 13.57 1.73 -3.00
C ALA A 68 12.95 1.00 -4.21
N ILE A 69 11.63 0.78 -4.19
CA ILE A 69 10.92 0.21 -5.34
C ILE A 69 11.00 1.12 -6.56
N ALA A 70 10.76 2.43 -6.38
CA ALA A 70 10.81 3.40 -7.46
C ALA A 70 12.17 3.40 -8.17
N ARG A 71 13.27 3.29 -7.41
CA ARG A 71 14.64 3.20 -7.95
C ARG A 71 14.93 1.86 -8.64
N ALA A 72 14.22 0.80 -8.29
CA ALA A 72 14.40 -0.53 -8.86
C ALA A 72 13.55 -0.75 -10.13
N LEU A 73 12.58 0.13 -10.42
CA LEU A 73 11.84 0.11 -11.68
C LEU A 73 12.75 0.54 -12.84
N PRO A 74 12.49 0.08 -14.08
CA PRO A 74 13.13 0.63 -15.27
C PRO A 74 12.96 2.15 -15.28
N GLN A 75 14.05 2.90 -15.36
CA GLN A 75 14.02 4.35 -15.47
C GLN A 75 14.04 4.72 -16.96
N ASP A 76 13.18 5.65 -17.36
CA ASP A 76 13.34 6.29 -18.66
C ASP A 76 14.72 6.98 -18.71
N PRO A 77 15.40 6.94 -19.87
CA PRO A 77 16.62 7.72 -20.03
C PRO A 77 16.29 9.21 -19.77
N PRO A 78 17.20 9.96 -19.12
CA PRO A 78 16.98 11.37 -18.83
C PRO A 78 16.69 12.14 -20.13
N PRO A 79 15.82 13.16 -20.10
CA PRO A 79 15.53 13.98 -21.28
C PRO A 79 16.83 14.62 -21.78
N SER A 80 17.07 14.50 -23.08
CA SER A 80 18.24 15.08 -23.79
C SER A 80 18.17 16.59 -23.90
#